data_AF-A0A2V2F4Y5-F1
#
_entry.id   AF-A0A2V2F4Y5-F1
#
_cell.length_a   1.000
_cell.length_b   1.000
_cell.length_c   1.000
_cell.angle_alpha   90.00
_cell.angle_beta   90.00
_cell.angle_gamma   90.00
#
_symmetry.space_group_name_H-M   'P 1'
#
loop_
_entity.id
_entity.type
_entity.pdbx_description
1 polymer ?
#
loop_
_entity_poly.entity_id
_entity_poly.type
_entity_poly.pdbx_seq_one_letter_code
_entity_poly.pdbx_strand_id
1 'polypeptide(L)'
;MDDTSLYVGLQPRTCYAGVITFYYKNLNMLVASSKSAGDFFFSLPVETQTRLADCGALIHTAADLHLYADRVDKHARAVRLADNLLL
;
A
#
# COMPACT_ATOMS: atom_id res chain seq x y z
N MET A 1 -15.48 21.32 -18.81
CA MET A 1 -15.02 20.97 -17.45
C MET A 1 -13.73 20.22 -17.66
N ASP A 2 -12.61 20.88 -17.36
CA ASP A 2 -11.29 20.38 -17.71
C ASP A 2 -10.87 19.27 -16.73
N ASP A 3 -10.72 18.05 -17.25
CA ASP A 3 -10.28 16.84 -16.51
C ASP A 3 -8.80 16.88 -16.07
N THR A 4 -8.13 18.02 -16.23
CA THR A 4 -6.72 18.22 -15.88
C THR A 4 -6.48 18.38 -14.38
N SER A 5 -7.54 18.50 -13.56
CA SER A 5 -7.40 18.68 -12.10
C SER A 5 -7.16 17.38 -11.32
N LEU A 6 -7.27 16.19 -11.93
CA LEU A 6 -7.10 14.91 -11.20
C LEU A 6 -5.62 14.49 -11.00
N TYR A 7 -4.68 15.20 -11.62
CA TYR A 7 -3.26 14.84 -11.66
C TYR A 7 -2.35 15.79 -10.86
N VAL A 8 -2.89 16.51 -9.87
CA VAL A 8 -2.08 17.36 -8.99
C VAL A 8 -1.31 16.47 -8.01
N GLY A 9 -0.08 16.07 -8.40
CA GLY A 9 0.88 15.37 -7.54
C GLY A 9 1.34 13.99 -8.03
N LEU A 10 0.82 13.50 -9.15
CA LEU A 10 1.25 12.23 -9.75
C LEU A 10 2.55 12.45 -10.53
N GLN A 11 3.68 12.03 -9.95
CA GLN A 11 4.93 11.93 -10.68
C GLN A 11 5.04 10.53 -11.29
N PRO A 12 4.87 10.36 -12.61
CA PRO A 12 5.19 9.10 -13.25
C PRO A 12 6.70 8.89 -13.11
N ARG A 13 7.09 7.84 -12.38
CA ARG A 13 8.48 7.37 -12.38
C ARG A 13 8.57 6.20 -13.35
N THR A 14 9.43 6.35 -14.34
CA THR A 14 9.77 5.26 -15.25
C THR A 14 10.78 4.36 -14.54
N CYS A 15 10.40 3.11 -14.32
CA CYS A 15 11.31 2.06 -13.87
C CYS A 15 11.77 1.24 -15.09
N TYR A 16 12.89 0.54 -14.96
CA TYR A 16 13.47 -0.33 -16.00
C TYR A 16 12.38 -1.20 -16.69
N ALA A 17 12.43 -1.27 -18.02
CA ALA A 17 11.51 -2.01 -18.91
C ALA A 17 10.17 -1.34 -19.29
N GLY A 18 10.03 -0.01 -19.15
CA GLY A 18 8.90 0.73 -19.75
C GLY A 18 7.58 0.63 -18.98
N VAL A 19 7.62 0.15 -17.74
CA VAL A 19 6.46 0.13 -16.85
C VAL A 19 6.31 1.51 -16.18
N ILE A 20 5.17 2.16 -16.44
CA ILE A 20 4.81 3.42 -15.78
C ILE A 20 4.35 3.09 -14.36
N THR A 21 5.09 3.57 -13.35
CA THR A 21 4.67 3.48 -11.96
C THR A 21 4.15 4.84 -11.50
N PHE A 22 2.92 4.85 -10.98
CA PHE A 22 2.31 6.04 -10.40
C PHE A 22 2.73 6.18 -8.94
N TYR A 23 3.37 7.31 -8.63
CA TYR A 23 3.78 7.68 -7.29
C TYR A 23 2.75 8.62 -6.67
N TYR A 24 2.30 8.29 -5.45
CA TYR A 24 1.33 9.04 -4.67
C TYR A 24 1.96 9.55 -3.37
N LYS A 25 1.43 10.64 -2.82
CA LYS A 25 2.00 11.29 -1.63
C LYS A 25 2.06 10.37 -0.40
N ASN A 26 1.06 9.51 -0.24
CA ASN A 26 0.92 8.56 0.87
C ASN A 26 -0.16 7.52 0.54
N LEU A 27 -0.34 6.56 1.44
CA LEU A 27 -1.32 5.49 1.34
C LEU A 27 -2.75 6.00 1.09
N ASN A 28 -3.18 7.03 1.81
CA ASN A 28 -4.54 7.56 1.66
C ASN A 28 -4.78 8.08 0.24
N MET A 29 -3.81 8.80 -0.33
CA MET A 29 -3.90 9.29 -1.69
C MET A 29 -3.84 8.14 -2.71
N LEU A 30 -2.99 7.14 -2.47
CA LEU A 30 -2.91 5.94 -3.30
C LEU A 30 -4.26 5.20 -3.33
N VAL A 31 -4.84 4.91 -2.18
CA VAL A 31 -6.11 4.17 -2.03
C VAL A 31 -7.29 4.96 -2.63
N ALA A 32 -7.31 6.28 -2.44
CA ALA A 32 -8.37 7.13 -2.99
C ALA A 32 -8.29 7.31 -4.51
N SER A 33 -7.08 7.34 -5.07
CA SER A 33 -6.86 7.67 -6.50
C SER A 33 -6.59 6.46 -7.39
N SER A 34 -6.22 5.30 -6.85
CA SER A 34 -5.99 4.06 -7.60
C SER A 34 -7.02 3.01 -7.22
N LYS A 35 -7.92 2.69 -8.16
CA LYS A 35 -8.97 1.68 -7.94
C LYS A 35 -8.39 0.33 -7.54
N SER A 36 -7.37 -0.17 -8.25
CA SER A 36 -6.78 -1.48 -7.95
C SER A 36 -6.08 -1.52 -6.59
N ALA A 37 -5.40 -0.43 -6.20
CA ALA A 37 -4.77 -0.34 -4.88
C ALA A 37 -5.82 -0.24 -3.76
N GLY A 38 -6.90 0.51 -4.00
CA GLY A 38 -8.03 0.60 -3.07
C GLY A 38 -8.75 -0.73 -2.89
N ASP A 39 -9.12 -1.40 -4.00
CA ASP A 39 -9.74 -2.73 -3.98
C ASP A 39 -8.88 -3.73 -3.20
N PHE A 40 -7.56 -3.73 -3.42
CA PHE A 40 -6.63 -4.56 -2.66
C PHE A 40 -6.61 -4.16 -1.18
N PHE A 41 -6.43 -2.88 -0.84
CA PHE A 41 -6.36 -2.42 0.54
C PHE A 41 -7.61 -2.81 1.34
N PHE A 42 -8.81 -2.59 0.78
CA PHE A 42 -10.06 -2.92 1.46
C PHE A 42 -10.36 -4.42 1.51
N SER A 43 -9.70 -5.25 0.69
CA SER A 43 -9.77 -6.71 0.80
C SER A 43 -8.98 -7.27 1.99
N LEU A 44 -8.05 -6.48 2.56
CA LEU A 44 -7.22 -6.91 3.69
C LEU A 44 -8.01 -6.93 5.00
N PRO A 45 -7.61 -7.76 5.98
CA PRO A 45 -8.18 -7.71 7.33
C PRO A 45 -8.04 -6.31 7.96
N VAL A 46 -9.01 -5.89 8.79
CA VAL A 46 -9.01 -4.58 9.43
C VAL A 46 -7.73 -4.32 10.22
N GLU A 47 -7.22 -5.33 10.95
CA GLU A 47 -5.95 -5.19 11.67
C GLU A 47 -4.77 -4.86 10.74
N THR A 48 -4.71 -5.51 9.58
CA THR A 48 -3.70 -5.24 8.55
C THR A 48 -3.88 -3.83 7.98
N GLN A 49 -5.12 -3.41 7.71
CA GLN A 49 -5.42 -2.04 7.26
C GLN A 49 -4.92 -1.00 8.26
N THR A 50 -5.16 -1.19 9.56
CA THR A 50 -4.70 -0.29 10.63
C THR A 50 -3.18 -0.19 10.67
N ARG A 51 -2.47 -1.33 10.64
CA ARG A 51 -1.00 -1.34 10.64
C ARG A 51 -0.39 -0.69 9.40
N LEU A 52 -1.04 -0.85 8.24
CA LEU A 52 -0.65 -0.16 7.02
C LEU A 52 -0.89 1.34 7.10
N ALA A 53 -1.98 1.78 7.73
CA ALA A 53 -2.27 3.18 7.96
C ALA A 53 -1.20 3.85 8.85
N ASP A 54 -0.69 3.15 9.87
CA ASP A 54 0.38 3.67 10.74
C ASP A 54 1.68 3.94 9.95
N CYS A 55 1.98 3.13 8.94
CA CYS A 55 3.11 3.31 8.04
C CYS A 55 2.75 4.06 6.74
N GLY A 56 1.55 4.64 6.66
CA GLY A 56 0.98 5.14 5.41
C GLY A 56 1.77 6.26 4.74
N ALA A 57 2.64 6.95 5.49
CA ALA A 57 3.55 7.96 4.96
C ALA A 57 4.68 7.39 4.09
N LEU A 58 4.98 6.08 4.19
CA LEU A 58 6.04 5.39 3.44
C LEU A 58 5.52 4.60 2.22
N ILE A 59 4.20 4.52 2.06
CA ILE A 59 3.56 3.74 1.01
C ILE A 59 3.11 4.71 -0.07
N HIS A 60 3.79 4.66 -1.21
CA HIS A 60 3.59 5.63 -2.30
C HIS A 60 3.09 4.99 -3.59
N THR A 61 3.28 3.68 -3.73
CA THR A 61 2.92 2.94 -4.94
C THR A 61 2.13 1.69 -4.58
N ALA A 62 1.43 1.11 -5.56
CA ALA A 62 0.77 -0.18 -5.38
C ALA A 62 1.78 -1.29 -5.01
N ALA A 63 3.01 -1.23 -5.54
CA ALA A 63 4.07 -2.16 -5.19
C ALA A 63 4.49 -2.02 -3.72
N ASP A 64 4.62 -0.79 -3.20
CA ASP A 64 4.86 -0.56 -1.78
C ASP A 64 3.73 -1.15 -0.94
N LEU A 65 2.47 -0.91 -1.32
CA LEU A 65 1.31 -1.43 -0.61
C LEU A 65 1.34 -2.95 -0.49
N HIS A 66 1.58 -3.67 -1.58
CA HIS A 66 1.74 -5.14 -1.54
C HIS A 66 2.93 -5.57 -0.67
N LEU A 67 4.07 -4.91 -0.80
CA LEU A 67 5.27 -5.22 -0.03
C LEU A 67 5.06 -5.05 1.49
N TYR A 68 4.41 -3.96 1.90
CA TYR A 68 4.12 -3.71 3.31
C TYR A 68 3.03 -4.64 3.84
N ALA A 69 2.02 -4.97 3.03
CA ALA A 69 0.99 -5.95 3.41
C ALA A 69 1.63 -7.32 3.71
N ASP A 70 2.52 -7.78 2.83
CA ASP A 70 3.28 -9.02 3.03
C ASP A 70 4.14 -9.00 4.30
N ARG A 71 4.75 -7.85 4.63
CA ARG A 71 5.56 -7.69 5.84
C ARG A 71 4.71 -7.78 7.10
N VAL A 72 3.55 -7.11 7.12
CA VAL A 72 2.61 -7.16 8.24
C VAL A 72 2.14 -8.59 8.49
N ASP A 73 1.77 -9.30 7.42
CA ASP A 73 1.30 -10.68 7.47
C ASP A 73 2.40 -11.66 7.91
N LYS A 74 3.62 -11.53 7.39
CA LYS A 74 4.79 -12.29 7.87
C LYS A 74 5.08 -12.06 9.35
N HIS A 75 5.01 -10.81 9.80
CA HIS A 75 5.21 -10.49 11.21
C HIS A 75 4.12 -11.09 12.09
N ALA A 76 2.84 -10.98 11.70
CA ALA A 76 1.73 -11.59 12.43
C ALA A 76 1.88 -13.11 12.54
N ARG A 77 2.31 -13.79 11.46
CA ARG A 77 2.64 -15.23 11.51
C ARG A 77 3.79 -15.53 12.48
N ALA A 78 4.86 -14.76 12.44
CA ALA A 78 6.02 -14.97 13.31
C ALA A 78 5.66 -14.81 14.79
N VAL A 79 4.86 -13.80 15.14
CA VAL A 79 4.36 -13.60 16.51
C VAL A 79 3.54 -14.81 16.98
N ARG A 80 2.58 -15.27 16.17
CA ARG A 80 1.77 -16.45 16.50
C ARG A 80 2.60 -17.72 16.71
N LEU A 81 3.67 -17.89 15.92
CA LEU A 81 4.59 -19.02 16.09
C LEU A 81 5.39 -18.90 17.38
N ALA A 82 5.87 -17.70 17.73
CA ALA A 82 6.59 -17.44 18.97
C ALA A 82 5.71 -17.70 20.20
N ASP A 83 4.44 -17.25 20.17
CA ASP A 83 3.50 -17.49 21.26
C ASP A 83 3.24 -18.99 21.47
N ASN A 84 3.12 -19.76 20.37
CA ASN A 84 2.95 -21.21 20.44
C ASN A 84 4.20 -21.96 20.93
N LEU A 85 5.39 -21.36 20.86
CA LEU A 85 6.65 -21.93 21.35
C LEU A 85 6.88 -21.66 22.85
N LEU A 86 6.16 -20.68 23.41
CA LEU A 86 6.24 -20.28 24.82
C LEU A 86 5.17 -20.95 25.70
N LEU A 87 4.29 -21.75 25.10
CA LEU A 87 3.29 -22.61 25.76
C LEU A 87 3.81 -24.05 25.87
#